data_AF-A0A7G5DWV8-F1
#
_entry.id   AF-A0A7G5DWV8-F1
#
_cell.length_a   1.000
_cell.length_b   1.000
_cell.length_c   1.000
_cell.angle_alpha   90.00
_cell.angle_beta   90.00
_cell.angle_gamma   90.00
#
_symmetry.space_group_name_H-M   'P 1'
#
loop_
_entity.id
_entity.type
_entity.pdbx_description
1 polymer ?
#
loop_
_entity_poly.entity_id
_entity_poly.type
_entity_poly.pdbx_seq_one_letter_code
_entity_poly.pdbx_strand_id
1 'polypeptide(L)'
;MNFDLIKCKDLQQAIHIPNTTDDHNEETWFVKFGEEIIGVGLFPQQSTSCVLAIVGDAYDDKKLIGDVGAHDKLIIEGLNIAFEGYLRSIRGDVVIGEKQVDD
;
A
#
# COMPACT_ATOMS: atom_id res chain seq x y z
N MET A 1 11.50 4.44 -9.11
CA MET A 1 11.03 3.63 -10.27
C MET A 1 9.95 4.40 -11.04
N ASN A 2 9.60 4.08 -12.30
CA ASN A 2 8.41 4.72 -12.93
C ASN A 2 7.14 3.94 -12.56
N PHE A 3 6.48 4.37 -11.49
CA PHE A 3 5.23 3.76 -11.00
C PHE A 3 4.05 3.97 -11.95
N ASP A 4 4.16 4.85 -12.96
CA ASP A 4 3.02 5.18 -13.79
C ASP A 4 2.49 4.03 -14.64
N LEU A 5 3.37 3.08 -14.95
CA LEU A 5 3.09 1.95 -15.81
C LEU A 5 2.64 0.70 -15.04
N ILE A 6 2.76 0.71 -13.71
CA ILE A 6 2.45 -0.44 -12.86
C ILE A 6 0.95 -0.55 -12.64
N LYS A 7 0.42 -1.76 -12.81
CA LYS A 7 -0.99 -2.10 -12.51
C LYS A 7 -1.03 -3.22 -11.48
N CYS A 8 -2.17 -3.36 -10.80
CA CYS A 8 -2.37 -4.40 -9.78
C CYS A 8 -2.03 -5.81 -10.28
N LYS A 9 -2.35 -6.14 -11.54
CA LYS A 9 -2.03 -7.43 -12.16
C LYS A 9 -0.53 -7.74 -12.25
N ASP A 10 0.32 -6.73 -12.14
CA ASP A 10 1.77 -6.85 -12.25
C ASP A 10 2.42 -7.02 -10.87
N LEU A 11 1.65 -6.86 -9.79
CA LEU A 11 2.11 -6.94 -8.41
C LEU A 11 2.03 -8.36 -7.85
N GLN A 12 2.98 -8.70 -6.99
CA GLN A 12 3.01 -9.96 -6.26
C GLN A 12 3.04 -9.71 -4.75
N GLN A 13 2.43 -10.62 -4.00
CA GLN A 13 2.54 -10.67 -2.54
C GLN A 13 4.00 -10.93 -2.14
N ALA A 14 4.53 -10.13 -1.20
CA ALA A 14 5.87 -10.31 -0.66
C ALA A 14 5.83 -10.70 0.83
N ILE A 15 5.25 -9.83 1.67
CA ILE A 15 5.20 -10.02 3.12
C ILE A 15 3.79 -9.71 3.60
N HIS A 16 3.18 -10.62 4.34
CA HIS A 16 1.85 -10.42 4.90
C HIS A 16 1.91 -9.39 6.03
N ILE A 17 0.93 -8.49 6.06
CA ILE A 17 0.78 -7.47 7.09
C ILE A 17 -0.55 -7.75 7.80
N PRO A 18 -0.59 -7.76 9.15
CA PRO A 18 -1.85 -7.79 9.87
C PRO A 18 -2.78 -6.68 9.35
N ASN A 19 -4.03 -7.03 9.06
CA ASN A 19 -5.00 -6.05 8.62
C ASN A 19 -5.16 -4.94 9.67
N THR A 20 -5.21 -3.69 9.21
CA THR A 20 -5.37 -2.51 10.07
C THR A 20 -6.79 -2.37 10.62
N THR A 21 -7.72 -3.19 10.16
CA THR A 21 -9.17 -3.08 10.37
C THR A 21 -9.78 -4.50 10.22
N ASP A 22 -10.79 -4.85 11.00
CA ASP A 22 -11.24 -6.26 11.16
C ASP A 22 -12.35 -6.72 10.18
N ASP A 23 -12.93 -5.81 9.38
CA ASP A 23 -14.22 -6.01 8.68
C ASP A 23 -14.14 -6.29 7.15
N HIS A 24 -12.99 -6.70 6.60
CA HIS A 24 -12.84 -6.83 5.13
C HIS A 24 -12.39 -8.22 4.70
N ASN A 25 -12.84 -8.59 3.51
CA ASN A 25 -12.57 -9.87 2.86
C ASN A 25 -11.20 -9.90 2.15
N GLU A 26 -10.41 -8.83 2.26
CA GLU A 26 -9.06 -8.74 1.73
C GLU A 26 -7.99 -8.86 2.82
N GLU A 27 -6.82 -9.33 2.41
CA GLU A 27 -5.60 -9.36 3.18
C GLU A 27 -4.65 -8.26 2.70
N THR A 28 -3.94 -7.65 3.65
CA THR A 28 -2.96 -6.61 3.38
C THR A 28 -1.56 -7.22 3.24
N TRP A 29 -0.84 -6.82 2.20
CA TRP A 29 0.51 -7.33 1.91
C TRP A 29 1.44 -6.20 1.51
N PHE A 30 2.72 -6.28 1.88
CA PHE A 30 3.76 -5.61 1.09
C PHE A 30 3.78 -6.23 -0.30
N VAL A 31 3.83 -5.37 -1.32
CA VAL A 31 3.82 -5.80 -2.72
C VAL A 31 5.17 -5.59 -3.36
N LYS A 32 5.53 -6.52 -4.25
CA LYS A 32 6.74 -6.44 -5.05
C LYS A 32 6.44 -6.40 -6.55
N PHE A 33 7.36 -5.77 -7.27
CA PHE A 33 7.44 -5.81 -8.72
C PHE A 33 8.82 -6.34 -9.11
N GLY A 34 8.85 -7.55 -9.69
CA GLY A 34 10.09 -8.32 -9.81
C GLY A 34 10.63 -8.69 -8.43
N GLU A 35 11.85 -8.23 -8.13
CA GLU A 35 12.54 -8.50 -6.86
C GLU A 35 12.45 -7.35 -5.84
N GLU A 36 11.86 -6.20 -6.21
CA GLU A 36 11.80 -5.02 -5.35
C GLU A 36 10.44 -4.88 -4.67
N ILE A 37 10.44 -4.65 -3.35
CA ILE A 37 9.23 -4.28 -2.59
C ILE A 37 8.97 -2.78 -2.79
N ILE A 38 7.82 -2.47 -3.39
CA ILE A 38 7.51 -1.12 -3.89
C ILE A 38 6.27 -0.49 -3.26
N GLY A 39 5.67 -1.12 -2.25
CA GLY A 39 4.52 -0.56 -1.55
C GLY A 39 3.67 -1.59 -0.82
N VAL A 40 2.37 -1.32 -0.72
CA VAL A 40 1.36 -2.17 -0.08
C VAL A 40 0.18 -2.44 -1.01
N GLY A 41 -0.51 -3.57 -0.83
CA GLY A 41 -1.69 -3.92 -1.60
C GLY A 41 -2.65 -4.84 -0.87
N LEU A 42 -3.90 -4.78 -1.33
CA LEU A 42 -5.02 -5.61 -0.90
C LEU A 42 -5.23 -6.73 -1.91
N PHE A 43 -5.45 -7.92 -1.36
CA PHE A 43 -5.69 -9.15 -2.10
C PHE A 43 -6.90 -9.84 -1.49
N PRO A 44 -7.92 -10.24 -2.27
CA PRO A 44 -9.01 -11.06 -1.74
C PRO A 44 -8.45 -12.32 -1.08
N GLN A 45 -9.06 -12.75 0.02
CA GLN A 45 -8.66 -14.00 0.68
C GLN A 45 -8.59 -15.15 -0.34
N GLN A 46 -7.52 -15.93 -0.28
CA GLN A 46 -7.24 -17.06 -1.19
C GLN A 46 -6.99 -16.67 -2.66
N SER A 47 -6.79 -15.37 -2.94
CA SER A 47 -6.40 -14.87 -4.26
C SER A 47 -5.00 -14.26 -4.23
N THR A 48 -4.26 -14.46 -5.31
CA THR A 48 -2.98 -13.78 -5.56
C THR A 48 -3.14 -12.55 -6.45
N SER A 49 -4.37 -12.21 -6.83
CA SER A 49 -4.66 -11.04 -7.66
C SER A 49 -4.90 -9.81 -6.80
N CYS A 50 -4.04 -8.80 -6.96
CA CYS A 50 -4.21 -7.51 -6.29
C CYS A 50 -5.46 -6.79 -6.82
N VAL A 51 -6.24 -6.18 -5.93
CA VAL A 51 -7.43 -5.39 -6.27
C VAL A 51 -7.25 -3.90 -6.03
N LEU A 52 -6.40 -3.55 -5.07
CA LEU A 52 -6.04 -2.18 -4.72
C LEU A 52 -4.61 -2.15 -4.17
N ALA A 53 -3.81 -1.16 -4.54
CA ALA A 53 -2.47 -0.99 -3.99
C ALA A 53 -2.04 0.47 -3.94
N ILE A 54 -1.14 0.79 -3.01
CA ILE A 54 -0.39 2.03 -2.96
C ILE A 54 1.07 1.67 -3.20
N VAL A 55 1.64 2.23 -4.26
CA VAL A 55 3.06 2.07 -4.62
C VAL A 55 3.75 3.43 -4.65
N GLY A 56 5.03 3.49 -4.33
CA GLY A 56 5.76 4.76 -4.31
C GLY A 56 7.04 4.67 -3.51
N ASP A 57 7.91 5.66 -3.68
CA ASP A 57 9.19 5.74 -2.98
C ASP A 57 9.12 6.71 -1.77
N ALA A 58 8.10 7.57 -1.71
CA ALA A 58 7.78 8.52 -0.65
C ALA A 58 6.25 8.70 -0.50
N TYR A 59 5.83 9.57 0.42
CA TYR A 59 4.40 9.84 0.63
C TYR A 59 3.81 10.77 -0.43
N ASP A 60 4.58 11.77 -0.86
CA ASP A 60 4.13 12.81 -1.80
C ASP A 60 4.07 12.30 -3.26
N ASP A 61 4.79 11.22 -3.57
CA ASP A 61 4.83 10.60 -4.91
C ASP A 61 4.06 9.28 -4.98
N LYS A 62 3.31 8.93 -3.92
CA LYS A 62 2.56 7.68 -3.87
C LYS A 62 1.48 7.63 -4.95
N LYS A 63 1.28 6.43 -5.49
CA LYS A 63 0.28 6.15 -6.50
C LYS A 63 -0.69 5.09 -6.00
N LEU A 64 -1.96 5.46 -5.93
CA LEU A 64 -3.05 4.53 -5.71
C LEU A 64 -3.45 3.90 -7.04
N ILE A 65 -3.39 2.57 -7.11
CA ILE A 65 -3.74 1.77 -8.28
C ILE A 65 -4.79 0.73 -7.93
N GLY A 66 -5.71 0.43 -8.84
CA GLY A 66 -6.81 -0.51 -8.62
C GLY A 66 -8.18 0.16 -8.60
N ASP A 67 -9.20 -0.57 -8.16
CA ASP A 67 -10.58 -0.09 -8.16
C ASP A 67 -10.93 0.63 -6.84
N VAL A 68 -10.51 1.89 -6.76
CA VAL A 68 -10.77 2.76 -5.60
C VAL A 68 -12.26 2.92 -5.31
N GLY A 69 -13.10 2.92 -6.35
CA GLY A 69 -14.55 3.14 -6.21
C GLY A 69 -15.29 1.95 -5.60
N ALA A 70 -14.68 0.76 -5.65
CA ALA A 70 -15.23 -0.46 -5.07
C ALA A 70 -14.94 -0.62 -3.56
N HIS A 71 -14.14 0.26 -2.95
CA HIS A 71 -13.66 0.11 -1.58
C HIS A 71 -14.12 1.27 -0.69
N ASP A 72 -14.48 0.94 0.55
CA ASP A 72 -14.86 1.95 1.54
C ASP A 72 -13.69 2.84 1.94
N LYS A 73 -13.98 4.08 2.35
CA LYS A 73 -12.96 5.06 2.78
C LYS A 73 -12.07 4.54 3.92
N LEU A 74 -12.63 3.73 4.82
CA LEU A 74 -11.89 3.12 5.93
C LEU A 74 -10.83 2.13 5.44
N ILE A 75 -11.12 1.38 4.37
CA ILE A 75 -10.18 0.44 3.75
C ILE A 75 -9.02 1.21 3.12
N ILE A 76 -9.35 2.29 2.40
CA ILE A 76 -8.34 3.15 1.78
C ILE A 76 -7.45 3.80 2.85
N GLU A 77 -8.03 4.25 3.97
CA GLU A 77 -7.26 4.82 5.08
C GLU A 77 -6.34 3.78 5.74
N GLY A 78 -6.85 2.57 6.00
CA GLY A 78 -6.04 1.46 6.51
C GLY A 78 -4.86 1.13 5.59
N LEU A 79 -5.10 1.13 4.28
CA LEU A 79 -4.04 0.92 3.28
C LEU A 79 -3.02 2.06 3.26
N ASN A 80 -3.44 3.32 3.50
CA ASN A 80 -2.50 4.44 3.67
C ASN A 80 -1.61 4.28 4.90
N ILE A 81 -2.18 3.86 6.04
CA ILE A 81 -1.42 3.57 7.26
C ILE A 81 -0.40 2.45 7.01
N ALA A 82 -0.80 1.39 6.31
CA ALA A 82 0.11 0.32 5.91
C ALA A 82 1.24 0.83 5.00
N PHE A 83 0.95 1.77 4.09
CA PHE A 83 1.96 2.39 3.22
C PHE A 83 2.97 3.24 4.00
N GLU A 84 2.54 3.99 5.00
CA GLU A 84 3.47 4.69 5.91
C GLU A 84 4.36 3.69 6.66
N GLY A 85 3.81 2.57 7.09
CA GLY A 85 4.56 1.46 7.67
C GLY A 85 5.60 0.88 6.71
N TYR A 86 5.25 0.73 5.42
CA TYR A 86 6.18 0.35 4.36
C TYR A 86 7.34 1.33 4.24
N LEU A 87 7.07 2.63 4.13
CA LEU A 87 8.13 3.64 3.98
C LEU A 87 9.11 3.58 5.15
N ARG A 88 8.61 3.52 6.39
CA ARG A 88 9.46 3.45 7.59
C ARG A 88 10.26 2.15 7.67
N SER A 89 9.63 1.02 7.36
CA SER A 89 10.23 -0.31 7.59
C SER A 89 11.16 -0.77 6.47
N ILE A 90 10.87 -0.39 5.21
CA ILE A 90 11.57 -0.88 4.03
C ILE A 90 12.47 0.21 3.42
N ARG A 91 11.98 1.46 3.32
CA ARG A 91 12.79 2.56 2.76
C ARG A 91 13.70 3.21 3.80
N GLY A 92 13.41 3.00 5.09
CA GLY A 92 14.10 3.66 6.20
C GLY A 92 13.63 5.10 6.37
N ASP A 93 13.92 5.72 7.52
CA ASP A 93 13.47 7.08 7.87
C ASP A 93 13.84 8.12 6.80
N VAL A 94 12.93 8.35 5.87
CA VAL A 94 12.78 9.64 5.19
C VAL A 94 11.73 10.37 6.03
N VAL A 95 12.20 11.29 6.85
CA VAL A 95 11.36 12.16 7.69
C VAL A 95 10.34 12.86 6.78
N ILE A 96 9.10 12.34 6.74
CA ILE A 96 7.97 13.04 6.15
C ILE A 96 7.64 14.16 7.13
N GLY A 97 7.58 15.39 6.60
CA GLY A 97 7.61 16.65 7.33
C GLY A 97 6.73 16.72 8.58
N GLU A 98 7.24 17.50 9.52
CA GLU A 98 6.58 17.89 10.77
C GLU A 98 5.08 18.10 10.56
N LYS A 99 4.26 17.28 11.23
CA LYS A 99 2.90 17.66 11.56
C LYS A 99 3.04 18.89 12.45
N GLN A 100 2.92 20.09 11.89
CA GLN A 100 2.77 21.31 12.69
C GLN A 100 1.50 21.12 13.52
N VAL A 101 1.71 20.91 14.81
CA VAL A 101 0.66 21.05 15.81
C VAL A 101 0.62 22.55 16.07
N ASP A 102 -0.39 23.23 15.53
CA ASP A 102 -0.70 24.59 15.96
C ASP A 102 -1.06 24.56 17.45
N ASP A 103 -0.33 25.35 18.25
CA ASP A 103 -0.60 25.63 19.68
C ASP A 103 -1.93 26.38 19.88
#